data_AF-A0A7K4SEZ1-F1
#
_entry.id   AF-A0A7K4SEZ1-F1
#
_cell.length_a   1.000
_cell.length_b   1.000
_cell.length_c   1.000
_cell.angle_alpha   90.00
_cell.angle_beta   90.00
_cell.angle_gamma   90.00
#
_symmetry.space_group_name_H-M   'P 1'
#
loop_
_entity.id
_entity.type
_entity.pdbx_description
1 polymer ?
#
loop_
_entity_poly.entity_id
_entity_poly.type
_entity_poly.pdbx_seq_one_letter_code
_entity_poly.pdbx_strand_id
1 'polypeptide(L)'
;QPPPPSPQEHGLDFQRLLDASTYKESYRQDMIRWGEEKRRADPGFFCRAAVEGAAQPVWVVSDTRRLSDVEWFRDVYGAAVRTVRVVAADETRRRRNWVFVAGVDDAESECGLDQGVTFNWVVTNDGDELALDEQLEPLLRWLRCHL
;
A
#
# COMPACT_ATOMS: atom_id res chain seq x y z
N GLN A 1 0.63 -9.82 -29.76
CA GLN A 1 -0.19 -9.82 -28.54
C GLN A 1 -0.65 -8.39 -28.32
N PRO A 2 -1.94 -8.12 -28.09
CA PRO A 2 -2.36 -6.76 -27.80
C PRO A 2 -1.82 -6.32 -26.42
N PRO A 3 -1.52 -5.02 -26.24
CA PRO A 3 -0.99 -4.50 -24.98
C PRO A 3 -2.05 -4.56 -23.85
N PRO A 4 -1.65 -4.74 -22.57
CA PRO A 4 -2.61 -4.84 -21.47
C PRO A 4 -3.16 -3.46 -21.03
N PRO A 5 -4.43 -3.39 -20.55
CA PRO A 5 -5.20 -2.15 -20.47
C PRO A 5 -5.13 -1.41 -19.12
N SER A 6 -5.30 -0.07 -19.14
CA SER A 6 -5.52 0.77 -17.95
C SER A 6 -7.01 1.07 -17.69
N PRO A 7 -7.41 1.42 -16.45
CA PRO A 7 -8.81 1.72 -16.11
C PRO A 7 -9.39 3.00 -16.74
N GLN A 8 -8.55 4.01 -16.98
CA GLN A 8 -8.98 5.30 -17.55
C GLN A 8 -9.05 5.27 -19.08
N GLU A 9 -8.26 4.43 -19.74
CA GLU A 9 -8.21 4.37 -21.22
C GLU A 9 -9.41 3.63 -21.86
N HIS A 10 -10.23 2.91 -21.08
CA HIS A 10 -11.36 2.12 -21.62
C HIS A 10 -12.72 2.29 -20.90
N GLY A 11 -12.91 3.32 -20.06
CA GLY A 11 -14.23 3.59 -19.47
C GLY A 11 -14.69 2.53 -18.47
N LEU A 12 -13.75 2.00 -17.66
CA LEU A 12 -14.13 1.16 -16.53
C LEU A 12 -14.88 2.00 -15.50
N ASP A 13 -16.00 1.46 -15.03
CA ASP A 13 -16.79 2.10 -13.99
C ASP A 13 -16.01 2.07 -12.66
N PHE A 14 -15.44 3.22 -12.32
CA PHE A 14 -14.67 3.44 -11.09
C PHE A 14 -15.45 2.98 -9.85
N GLN A 15 -16.77 3.17 -9.83
CA GLN A 15 -17.62 2.74 -8.71
C GLN A 15 -17.68 1.21 -8.62
N ARG A 16 -17.71 0.50 -9.73
CA ARG A 16 -17.75 -0.98 -9.75
C ARG A 16 -16.40 -1.63 -9.46
N LEU A 17 -15.29 -0.90 -9.61
CA LEU A 17 -13.96 -1.33 -9.18
C LEU A 17 -13.75 -1.17 -7.66
N LEU A 18 -14.51 -0.27 -7.03
CA LEU A 18 -14.55 -0.13 -5.57
C LEU A 18 -15.37 -1.25 -4.92
N ASP A 19 -16.45 -1.69 -5.57
CA ASP A 19 -17.29 -2.80 -5.09
C ASP A 19 -16.56 -4.16 -5.15
N ALA A 20 -16.44 -4.80 -3.99
CA ALA A 20 -15.81 -6.10 -3.77
C ALA A 20 -16.63 -7.27 -4.36
N SER A 21 -16.85 -7.25 -5.67
CA SER A 21 -17.60 -8.27 -6.40
C SER A 21 -16.67 -9.14 -7.27
N THR A 22 -17.15 -10.30 -7.69
CA THR A 22 -16.52 -11.25 -8.65
C THR A 22 -16.01 -10.57 -9.93
N TYR A 23 -16.58 -9.43 -10.29
CA TYR A 23 -16.14 -8.58 -11.39
C TYR A 23 -14.72 -8.02 -11.18
N LYS A 24 -14.36 -7.67 -9.94
CA LYS A 24 -13.03 -7.13 -9.61
C LYS A 24 -11.94 -8.19 -9.75
N GLU A 25 -12.24 -9.42 -9.34
CA GLU A 25 -11.26 -10.51 -9.37
C GLU A 25 -10.90 -10.92 -10.80
N SER A 26 -11.86 -10.89 -11.74
CA SER A 26 -11.58 -11.20 -13.15
C SER A 26 -10.63 -10.21 -13.83
N TYR A 27 -10.57 -8.96 -13.36
CA TYR A 27 -9.67 -7.93 -13.92
C TYR A 27 -8.46 -7.61 -13.03
N ARG A 28 -8.39 -8.18 -11.81
CA ARG A 28 -7.32 -7.91 -10.84
C ARG A 28 -5.95 -8.24 -11.41
N GLN A 29 -5.82 -9.40 -12.05
CA GLN A 29 -4.55 -9.82 -12.65
C GLN A 29 -4.08 -8.89 -13.76
N ASP A 30 -4.99 -8.47 -14.64
CA ASP A 30 -4.68 -7.54 -15.73
C ASP A 30 -4.28 -6.16 -15.18
N MET A 31 -4.99 -5.66 -14.16
CA MET A 31 -4.65 -4.40 -13.49
C MET A 31 -3.29 -4.46 -12.80
N ILE A 32 -2.97 -5.58 -12.14
CA ILE A 32 -1.65 -5.79 -11.52
C ILE A 32 -0.59 -5.77 -12.62
N ARG A 33 -0.77 -6.54 -13.69
CA ARG A 33 0.19 -6.61 -14.79
C ARG A 33 0.45 -5.23 -15.41
N TRP A 34 -0.61 -4.51 -15.75
CA TRP A 34 -0.49 -3.15 -16.30
C TRP A 34 0.19 -2.21 -15.29
N GLY A 35 -0.17 -2.30 -14.02
CA GLY A 35 0.47 -1.55 -12.93
C GLY A 35 1.98 -1.82 -12.85
N GLU A 36 2.40 -3.08 -12.93
CA GLU A 36 3.83 -3.45 -12.95
C GLU A 36 4.54 -2.97 -14.22
N GLU A 37 3.88 -2.99 -15.37
CA GLU A 37 4.45 -2.43 -16.61
C GLU A 37 4.67 -0.92 -16.49
N LYS A 38 3.71 -0.17 -15.92
CA LYS A 38 3.86 1.26 -15.66
C LYS A 38 4.96 1.56 -14.63
N ARG A 39 5.01 0.83 -13.50
CA ARG A 39 6.06 1.03 -12.49
C ARG A 39 7.46 0.69 -13.00
N ARG A 40 7.61 -0.35 -13.83
CA ARG A 40 8.91 -0.67 -14.44
C ARG A 40 9.41 0.40 -15.39
N ALA A 41 8.51 1.04 -16.13
CA ALA A 41 8.86 2.16 -17.00
C ALA A 41 9.12 3.45 -16.21
N ASP A 42 8.35 3.68 -15.15
CA ASP A 42 8.40 4.88 -14.31
C ASP A 42 7.96 4.56 -12.88
N PRO A 43 8.91 4.35 -11.94
CA PRO A 43 8.61 4.04 -10.55
C PRO A 43 7.70 5.06 -9.86
N GLY A 44 7.74 6.32 -10.28
CA GLY A 44 6.97 7.40 -9.69
C GLY A 44 5.59 7.60 -10.30
N PHE A 45 5.17 6.78 -11.28
CA PHE A 45 3.92 6.98 -12.04
C PHE A 45 2.70 7.14 -11.12
N PHE A 46 2.48 6.19 -10.21
CA PHE A 46 1.36 6.23 -9.26
C PHE A 46 1.64 7.16 -8.08
N CYS A 47 2.89 7.25 -7.62
CA CYS A 47 3.23 8.10 -6.49
C CYS A 47 2.98 9.58 -6.78
N ARG A 48 3.29 10.05 -8.00
CA ARG A 48 2.96 11.42 -8.43
C ARG A 48 1.46 11.68 -8.48
N ALA A 49 0.69 10.72 -8.99
CA ALA A 49 -0.76 10.81 -9.01
C ALA A 49 -1.35 10.84 -7.58
N ALA A 50 -0.76 10.09 -6.64
CA ALA A 50 -1.23 10.02 -5.25
C ALA A 50 -1.03 11.32 -4.46
N VAL A 51 -0.05 12.14 -4.84
CA VAL A 51 0.26 13.43 -4.18
C VAL A 51 -0.27 14.64 -4.95
N GLU A 52 -0.83 14.43 -6.13
CA GLU A 52 -1.33 15.52 -6.97
C GLU A 52 -2.46 16.27 -6.25
N GLY A 53 -2.28 17.59 -6.09
CA GLY A 53 -3.26 18.45 -5.43
C GLY A 53 -3.34 18.34 -3.90
N ALA A 54 -2.49 17.52 -3.27
CA ALA A 54 -2.40 17.46 -1.81
C ALA A 54 -1.79 18.75 -1.25
N ALA A 55 -2.47 19.36 -0.27
CA ALA A 55 -2.08 20.66 0.32
C ALA A 55 -1.96 20.63 1.84
N GLN A 56 -2.37 19.52 2.45
CA GLN A 56 -2.32 19.29 3.89
C GLN A 56 -0.87 19.17 4.36
N PRO A 57 -0.54 19.51 5.61
CA PRO A 57 0.83 19.42 6.11
C PRO A 57 1.27 17.98 6.43
N VAL A 58 0.31 17.05 6.58
CA VAL A 58 0.56 15.62 6.81
C VAL A 58 -0.14 14.81 5.73
N TRP A 59 0.60 13.92 5.06
CA TRP A 59 0.06 12.97 4.09
C TRP A 59 0.24 11.55 4.58
N VAL A 60 -0.82 10.74 4.45
CA VAL A 60 -0.79 9.31 4.79
C VAL A 60 -1.04 8.52 3.51
N VAL A 61 0.02 7.87 3.01
CA VAL A 61 -0.07 6.97 1.85
C VAL A 61 -0.27 5.54 2.37
N SER A 62 -1.51 5.07 2.36
CA SER A 62 -1.91 3.84 3.04
C SER A 62 -1.60 2.54 2.29
N ASP A 63 -1.51 2.57 0.97
CA ASP A 63 -1.38 1.37 0.12
C ASP A 63 -0.07 1.37 -0.67
N THR A 64 1.06 1.50 0.03
CA THR A 64 2.38 1.25 -0.57
C THR A 64 2.63 -0.25 -0.61
N ARG A 65 2.99 -0.78 -1.79
CA ARG A 65 3.10 -2.23 -2.00
C ARG A 65 4.45 -2.66 -2.57
N ARG A 66 5.23 -1.73 -3.09
CA ARG A 66 6.53 -2.01 -3.71
C ARG A 66 7.64 -1.21 -3.04
N LEU A 67 8.83 -1.80 -3.01
CA LEU A 67 10.05 -1.10 -2.59
C LEU A 67 10.24 0.20 -3.38
N SER A 68 9.97 0.17 -4.69
CA SER A 68 10.06 1.34 -5.57
C SER A 68 9.17 2.51 -5.13
N ASP A 69 8.01 2.24 -4.53
CA ASP A 69 7.13 3.29 -4.01
C ASP A 69 7.84 4.01 -2.85
N VAL A 70 8.40 3.23 -1.92
CA VAL A 70 9.09 3.73 -0.72
C VAL A 70 10.35 4.49 -1.10
N GLU A 71 11.15 3.95 -2.03
CA GLU A 71 12.35 4.60 -2.57
C GLU A 71 11.99 5.93 -3.23
N TRP A 72 10.97 5.95 -4.08
CA TRP A 72 10.54 7.18 -4.74
C TRP A 72 10.13 8.27 -3.74
N PHE A 73 9.31 7.94 -2.74
CA PHE A 73 8.93 8.92 -1.72
C PHE A 73 10.14 9.44 -0.94
N ARG A 74 11.08 8.55 -0.56
CA ARG A 74 12.31 8.93 0.15
C ARG A 74 13.20 9.83 -0.70
N ASP A 75 13.32 9.57 -1.99
CA ASP A 75 14.12 10.38 -2.90
C ASP A 75 13.51 11.77 -3.10
N VAL A 76 12.18 11.87 -3.19
CA VAL A 76 11.48 13.15 -3.45
C VAL A 76 11.31 14.00 -2.19
N TYR A 77 10.95 13.40 -1.05
CA TYR A 77 10.60 14.12 0.18
C TYR A 77 11.62 13.95 1.32
N GLY A 78 12.64 13.12 1.12
CA GLY A 78 13.79 12.99 2.02
C GLY A 78 13.39 12.68 3.46
N ALA A 79 13.92 13.47 4.39
CA ALA A 79 13.76 13.28 5.82
C ALA A 79 12.33 13.51 6.33
N ALA A 80 11.40 14.05 5.52
CA ALA A 80 10.00 14.18 5.89
C ALA A 80 9.26 12.82 5.84
N VAL A 81 9.78 11.86 5.06
CA VAL A 81 9.16 10.53 4.93
C VAL A 81 9.37 9.71 6.19
N ARG A 82 8.29 9.09 6.64
CA ARG A 82 8.33 8.05 7.65
C ARG A 82 7.57 6.83 7.20
N THR A 83 8.17 5.66 7.39
CA THR A 83 7.57 4.38 7.00
C THR A 83 7.02 3.65 8.23
N VAL A 84 5.75 3.26 8.16
CA VAL A 84 5.06 2.51 9.20
C VAL A 84 4.64 1.16 8.60
N ARG A 85 5.15 0.06 9.17
CA ARG A 85 4.71 -1.29 8.80
C ARG A 85 3.64 -1.75 9.78
N VAL A 86 2.48 -2.13 9.28
CA VAL A 86 1.48 -2.82 10.10
C VAL A 86 1.66 -4.33 9.91
N VAL A 87 1.74 -5.06 11.02
CA VAL A 87 1.83 -6.53 11.06
C VAL A 87 0.72 -7.09 11.93
N ALA A 88 0.32 -8.32 11.68
CA ALA A 88 -0.56 -9.08 12.55
C ALA A 88 -0.13 -10.54 12.50
N ALA A 89 -0.17 -11.24 13.64
CA ALA A 89 0.13 -12.65 13.69
C ALA A 89 -0.85 -13.45 12.82
N ASP A 90 -0.36 -14.53 12.22
CA ASP A 90 -1.19 -15.44 11.41
C ASP A 90 -2.43 -15.92 12.16
N GLU A 91 -2.33 -16.16 13.46
CA GLU A 91 -3.47 -16.54 14.30
C GLU A 91 -4.53 -15.43 14.34
N THR A 92 -4.13 -14.17 14.53
CA THR A 92 -5.06 -13.02 14.47
C THR A 92 -5.70 -12.91 13.10
N ARG A 93 -4.90 -13.04 12.03
CA ARG A 93 -5.43 -12.99 10.66
C ARG A 93 -6.46 -14.09 10.43
N ARG A 94 -6.17 -15.33 10.85
CA ARG A 94 -7.10 -16.47 10.74
C ARG A 94 -8.40 -16.25 11.53
N ARG A 95 -8.32 -15.66 12.74
CA ARG A 95 -9.51 -15.26 13.52
C ARG A 95 -10.37 -14.23 12.77
N ARG A 96 -9.78 -13.43 11.88
CA ARG A 96 -10.46 -12.48 10.98
C ARG A 96 -10.85 -13.09 9.63
N ASN A 97 -10.96 -14.42 9.55
CA ASN A 97 -11.30 -15.19 8.36
C ASN A 97 -10.28 -15.09 7.21
N TRP A 98 -9.03 -14.75 7.50
CA TRP A 98 -7.96 -14.87 6.50
C TRP A 98 -7.60 -16.35 6.31
N VAL A 99 -7.58 -16.78 5.05
CA VAL A 99 -7.10 -18.09 4.63
C VAL A 99 -5.97 -17.83 3.64
N PHE A 100 -4.81 -18.43 3.88
CA PHE A 100 -3.67 -18.31 2.96
C PHE A 100 -4.02 -18.89 1.60
N VAL A 101 -3.84 -18.09 0.54
CA VAL A 101 -4.01 -18.48 -0.85
C VAL A 101 -2.66 -18.36 -1.55
N ALA A 102 -2.06 -19.52 -1.87
CA ALA A 102 -0.83 -19.58 -2.65
C ALA A 102 -1.02 -18.93 -4.03
N GLY A 103 -0.05 -18.14 -4.48
CA GLY A 103 -0.11 -17.30 -5.67
C GLY A 103 -0.77 -15.93 -5.47
N VAL A 104 -1.35 -15.66 -4.30
CA VAL A 104 -1.96 -14.35 -3.94
C VAL A 104 -1.25 -13.75 -2.74
N ASP A 105 -1.22 -14.48 -1.61
CA ASP A 105 -0.62 -14.00 -0.36
C ASP A 105 0.92 -14.06 -0.35
N ASP A 106 1.53 -14.85 -1.24
CA ASP A 106 2.98 -14.96 -1.44
C ASP A 106 3.46 -14.24 -2.71
N ALA A 107 2.56 -13.58 -3.43
CA ALA A 107 2.91 -12.78 -4.60
C ALA A 107 3.61 -11.49 -4.19
N GLU A 108 4.44 -10.93 -5.07
CA GLU A 108 5.11 -9.63 -4.88
C GLU A 108 4.11 -8.51 -4.55
N SER A 109 2.84 -8.66 -4.97
CA SER A 109 1.74 -7.75 -4.60
C SER A 109 1.51 -7.58 -3.10
N GLU A 110 1.83 -8.59 -2.30
CA GLU A 110 1.61 -8.63 -0.86
C GLU A 110 2.94 -8.71 -0.08
N CYS A 111 3.98 -9.35 -0.63
CA CYS A 111 5.30 -9.53 0.02
C CYS A 111 6.38 -8.53 -0.41
N GLY A 112 6.09 -7.60 -1.33
CA GLY A 112 7.08 -6.70 -1.95
C GLY A 112 7.80 -5.72 -1.00
N LEU A 113 7.43 -5.71 0.28
CA LEU A 113 8.00 -4.88 1.33
C LEU A 113 8.53 -5.68 2.53
N ASP A 114 8.55 -7.02 2.44
CA ASP A 114 9.02 -7.90 3.52
C ASP A 114 10.55 -7.83 3.68
N GLN A 115 11.26 -7.39 2.63
CA GLN A 115 12.70 -7.17 2.62
C GLN A 115 13.04 -5.83 1.97
N GLY A 116 14.23 -5.29 2.27
CA GLY A 116 14.76 -4.08 1.61
C GLY A 116 14.26 -2.75 2.17
N VAL A 117 13.28 -2.74 3.08
CA VAL A 117 12.82 -1.52 3.76
C VAL A 117 13.13 -1.57 5.24
N THR A 118 13.90 -0.59 5.73
CA THR A 118 13.95 -0.28 7.16
C THR A 118 12.75 0.59 7.51
N PHE A 119 11.86 0.08 8.36
CA PHE A 119 10.69 0.81 8.82
C PHE A 119 11.03 1.70 10.02
N ASN A 120 10.47 2.90 10.07
CA ASN A 120 10.60 3.77 11.24
C ASN A 120 9.79 3.24 12.42
N TRP A 121 8.61 2.67 12.15
CA TRP A 121 7.75 2.03 13.12
C TRP A 121 7.19 0.72 12.58
N VAL A 122 7.08 -0.28 13.46
CA VAL A 122 6.36 -1.53 13.20
C VAL A 122 5.24 -1.61 14.22
N VAL A 123 4.00 -1.63 13.76
CA VAL A 123 2.79 -1.64 14.58
C VAL A 123 2.14 -3.02 14.47
N THR A 124 1.97 -3.68 15.61
CA THR A 124 1.34 -4.99 15.71
C THR A 124 -0.15 -4.85 15.99
N ASN A 125 -0.99 -5.32 15.07
CA ASN A 125 -2.44 -5.28 15.14
C ASN A 125 -2.99 -6.69 15.43
N ASP A 126 -2.79 -7.15 16.66
CA ASP A 126 -3.24 -8.48 17.12
C ASP A 126 -4.63 -8.49 17.80
N GLY A 127 -5.36 -7.36 17.73
CA GLY A 127 -6.73 -7.24 18.24
C GLY A 127 -6.85 -6.73 19.68
N ASP A 128 -5.74 -6.30 20.28
CA ASP A 128 -5.74 -5.54 21.53
C ASP A 128 -5.70 -4.03 21.21
N GLU A 129 -6.82 -3.34 21.44
CA GLU A 129 -6.97 -1.90 21.14
C GLU A 129 -6.07 -1.05 22.04
N LEU A 130 -5.91 -1.41 23.32
CA LEU A 130 -5.07 -0.65 24.25
C LEU A 130 -3.60 -0.75 23.84
N ALA A 131 -3.14 -1.96 23.53
CA ALA A 131 -1.79 -2.17 23.05
C ALA A 131 -1.54 -1.50 21.68
N LEU A 132 -2.57 -1.41 20.82
CA LEU A 132 -2.48 -0.70 19.56
C LEU A 132 -2.32 0.82 19.78
N ASP A 133 -3.14 1.41 20.65
CA ASP A 133 -3.06 2.84 20.99
C ASP A 133 -1.70 3.22 21.59
N GLU A 134 -1.17 2.39 22.50
CA GLU A 134 0.16 2.59 23.08
C GLU A 134 1.27 2.56 22.02
N GLN A 135 1.15 1.71 21.00
CA GLN A 135 2.10 1.64 19.89
C GLN A 135 2.00 2.85 18.93
N LEU A 136 0.83 3.46 18.82
CA LEU A 136 0.60 4.63 17.95
C LEU A 136 1.04 5.95 18.61
N GLU A 137 1.03 6.02 19.95
CA GLU A 137 1.36 7.24 20.69
C GLU A 137 2.73 7.84 20.32
N PRO A 138 3.83 7.09 20.16
CA PRO A 138 5.12 7.63 19.70
C PRO A 138 5.05 8.28 18.31
N LEU A 139 4.30 7.67 17.38
CA LEU A 139 4.08 8.21 16.03
C LEU A 139 3.28 9.53 16.09
N LEU A 140 2.22 9.56 16.89
CA LEU A 140 1.40 10.75 17.09
C LEU A 140 2.18 11.89 17.74
N ARG A 141 3.01 11.58 18.75
CA ARG A 141 3.92 12.57 19.34
C ARG A 141 4.93 13.10 18.33
N TRP A 142 5.52 12.23 17.53
CA TRP A 142 6.46 12.64 16.48
C TRP A 142 5.80 13.63 15.50
N LEU A 143 4.59 13.31 15.02
CA LEU A 143 3.83 14.20 14.14
C LEU A 143 3.58 15.56 14.79
N ARG A 144 3.13 15.59 16.05
CA ARG A 144 2.86 16.85 16.78
C ARG A 144 4.12 17.71 16.99
N CYS A 145 5.32 17.14 17.01
CA CYS A 145 6.56 17.88 17.18
C CYS A 145 7.16 18.41 15.86
N HIS A 146 6.67 17.93 14.71
CA HIS A 146 7.21 18.26 13.38
C HIS A 146 6.19 19.02 12.51
N LEU A 147 5.09 19.47 13.11
CA LEU A 147 4.05 20.32 12.55
C LEU A 147 4.02 21.65 13.30
#